data_AF-A0A3D4B3Q9-F1
#
_entry.id   AF-A0A3D4B3Q9-F1
#
_cell.length_a   1.000
_cell.length_b   1.000
_cell.length_c   1.000
_cell.angle_alpha   90.00
_cell.angle_beta   90.00
_cell.angle_gamma   90.00
#
_symmetry.space_group_name_H-M   'P 1'
#
loop_
_entity.id
_entity.type
_entity.pdbx_description
1 polymer ?
#
loop_
_entity_poly.entity_id
_entity_poly.type
_entity_poly.pdbx_seq_one_letter_code
_entity_poly.pdbx_strand_id
1 'polypeptide(L)'
;MNEATPISASFLMYKDGTVVLEDDNNQRIQYPLTSFSKEDQTFIFEKYTLIKRINEQAVKNESSANYAYARLSVQIFLGFGWLFLFVFIYRLAAKKSHLMGTISSATLSCLFLSLASCNGGSAPTANNQDVIDVPANNVSTMQGLFGHFSDVSTTSDDTYFYVSSTGIPDHNMMVGITSWQQQVPVPQSYTGSNSWSIPLQPELAASPLCTSSHLLKGAIAVGVNGIPIFNPLNNRGEDAKAFGELDDWGGHCGKADDYHYHIPPTHLQSAVGTGNPIAYALDGFPICGTTTETLDVYLGKLNEDGSYQYHTIDSLALTSAP
;
A
#
# COMPACT_ATOMS: atom_id res chain seq x y z
N MET A 1 -8.49 -47.58 21.58
CA MET A 1 -7.53 -46.56 21.12
C MET A 1 -8.16 -45.96 19.88
N ASN A 2 -8.60 -44.71 19.93
CA ASN A 2 -9.16 -44.07 18.73
C ASN A 2 -8.01 -43.83 17.78
N GLU A 3 -8.06 -44.44 16.60
CA GLU A 3 -7.08 -44.20 15.54
C GLU A 3 -7.14 -42.72 15.15
N ALA A 4 -6.01 -42.03 15.27
CA ALA A 4 -5.88 -40.66 14.78
C ALA A 4 -6.07 -40.66 13.27
N THR A 5 -7.08 -39.95 12.79
CA THR A 5 -7.37 -39.87 11.35
C THR A 5 -6.41 -38.89 10.71
N PRO A 6 -5.59 -39.31 9.73
CA PRO A 6 -4.72 -38.38 9.01
C PRO A 6 -5.57 -37.40 8.20
N ILE A 7 -5.14 -36.14 8.13
CA ILE A 7 -5.77 -35.09 7.34
C ILE A 7 -4.82 -34.60 6.26
N SER A 8 -5.32 -34.39 5.04
CA SER A 8 -4.60 -33.68 3.98
C SER A 8 -4.95 -32.20 4.10
N ALA A 9 -3.95 -31.35 4.35
CA ALA A 9 -4.16 -29.91 4.52
C ALA A 9 -2.87 -29.10 4.32
N SER A 10 -3.05 -27.82 3.97
CA SER A 10 -1.99 -26.82 3.88
C SER A 10 -1.83 -26.06 5.19
N PHE A 11 -0.58 -25.85 5.63
CA PHE A 11 -0.28 -25.05 6.82
C PHE A 11 -0.46 -23.55 6.54
N LEU A 12 -1.33 -22.89 7.32
CA LEU A 12 -1.54 -21.44 7.21
C LEU A 12 -0.78 -20.66 8.29
N MET A 13 -1.01 -20.98 9.57
CA MET A 13 -0.33 -20.29 10.67
C MET A 13 -0.30 -21.12 11.96
N TYR A 14 0.63 -20.76 12.84
CA TYR A 14 0.67 -21.21 14.23
C TYR A 14 0.68 -19.98 15.14
N LYS A 15 -0.27 -19.93 16.08
CA LYS A 15 -0.41 -18.83 17.04
C LYS A 15 -1.06 -19.33 18.32
N ASP A 16 -0.51 -18.93 19.46
CA ASP A 16 -1.06 -19.20 20.80
C ASP A 16 -1.41 -20.68 21.05
N GLY A 17 -0.55 -21.60 20.61
CA GLY A 17 -0.76 -23.04 20.77
C GLY A 17 -1.72 -23.67 19.76
N THR A 18 -2.31 -22.88 18.87
CA THR A 18 -3.27 -23.32 17.85
C THR A 18 -2.63 -23.34 16.46
N VAL A 19 -2.86 -24.42 15.73
CA VAL A 19 -2.45 -24.62 14.35
C VAL A 19 -3.67 -24.42 13.46
N VAL A 20 -3.54 -23.52 12.49
CA VAL A 20 -4.57 -23.24 11.49
C VAL A 20 -4.13 -23.85 10.17
N LEU A 21 -5.00 -24.67 9.60
CA LEU A 21 -4.78 -25.35 8.33
C LEU A 21 -5.93 -25.06 7.36
N GLU A 22 -5.69 -25.30 6.08
CA GLU A 22 -6.69 -25.28 5.00
C GLU A 22 -6.79 -26.68 4.40
N ASP A 23 -7.98 -27.27 4.42
CA ASP A 23 -8.20 -28.59 3.81
C ASP A 23 -8.37 -28.51 2.28
N ASP A 24 -8.47 -29.66 1.63
CA ASP A 24 -8.62 -29.77 0.17
C ASP A 24 -9.94 -29.14 -0.35
N ASN A 25 -10.89 -28.80 0.53
CA ASN A 25 -12.13 -28.10 0.18
C ASN A 25 -12.05 -26.60 0.49
N ASN A 26 -10.85 -26.06 0.71
CA ASN A 26 -10.58 -24.68 1.13
C ASN A 26 -11.26 -24.29 2.46
N GLN A 27 -11.57 -25.26 3.32
CA GLN A 27 -12.11 -24.98 4.65
C GLN A 27 -10.99 -24.80 5.67
N ARG A 28 -11.09 -23.73 6.45
CA ARG A 28 -10.17 -23.46 7.55
C ARG A 28 -10.49 -24.37 8.73
N ILE A 29 -9.56 -25.25 9.06
CA ILE A 29 -9.64 -26.14 10.22
C ILE A 29 -8.58 -25.76 11.26
N GLN A 30 -8.90 -25.98 12.53
CA GLN A 30 -8.07 -25.54 13.64
C GLN A 30 -7.90 -26.66 14.66
N TYR A 31 -6.66 -26.87 15.08
CA TYR A 31 -6.30 -27.92 16.01
C TYR A 31 -5.24 -27.42 16.99
N PRO A 32 -5.28 -27.82 18.27
CA PRO A 32 -4.17 -27.58 19.19
C PRO A 32 -2.90 -28.25 18.66
N LEU A 33 -1.72 -27.63 18.83
CA LEU A 33 -0.45 -28.25 18.43
C LEU A 33 -0.27 -29.65 19.05
N THR A 34 -0.77 -29.85 20.26
CA THR A 34 -0.70 -31.11 21.00
C THR A 34 -1.55 -32.24 20.42
N SER A 35 -2.48 -31.97 19.50
CA SER A 35 -3.28 -33.02 18.85
C SER A 35 -2.57 -33.67 17.67
N PHE A 36 -1.45 -33.12 17.21
CA PHE A 36 -0.66 -33.64 16.11
C PHE A 36 0.36 -34.68 16.58
N SER A 37 0.81 -35.54 15.66
CA SER A 37 1.95 -36.43 15.91
C SER A 37 3.22 -35.63 16.22
N LYS A 38 4.24 -36.25 16.81
CA LYS A 38 5.50 -35.55 17.12
C LYS A 38 6.22 -35.09 15.85
N GLU A 39 6.10 -35.89 14.80
CA GLU A 39 6.61 -35.61 13.47
C GLU A 39 5.93 -34.36 12.89
N ASP A 40 4.61 -34.31 12.94
CA ASP A 40 3.83 -33.16 12.44
C ASP A 40 4.07 -31.89 13.26
N GLN A 41 4.17 -32.02 14.59
CA GLN A 41 4.55 -30.89 15.46
C GLN A 41 5.90 -30.29 15.06
N THR A 42 6.87 -31.14 14.72
CA THR A 42 8.19 -30.70 14.26
C THR A 42 8.08 -29.95 12.94
N PHE A 43 7.37 -30.51 11.96
CA PHE A 43 7.14 -29.88 10.67
C PHE A 43 6.43 -28.53 10.79
N ILE A 44 5.39 -28.45 11.61
CA ILE A 44 4.64 -27.22 11.89
C ILE A 44 5.56 -26.16 12.50
N PHE A 45 6.41 -26.54 13.46
CA PHE A 45 7.33 -25.62 14.10
C PHE A 45 8.43 -25.13 13.16
N GLU A 46 8.91 -25.98 12.24
CA GLU A 46 9.83 -25.58 11.17
C GLU A 46 9.21 -24.55 10.24
N LYS A 47 7.97 -24.79 9.79
CA LYS A 47 7.22 -23.83 8.95
C LYS A 47 6.97 -22.51 9.65
N TYR A 48 6.53 -22.55 10.91
CA TYR A 48 6.36 -21.37 11.75
C TYR A 48 7.67 -20.57 11.89
N THR A 49 8.77 -21.25 12.19
CA THR A 49 10.09 -20.62 12.36
C THR A 49 10.59 -20.00 11.07
N LEU A 50 10.37 -20.66 9.93
CA LEU A 50 10.72 -20.13 8.61
C LEU A 50 9.94 -18.84 8.32
N ILE A 51 8.62 -18.84 8.50
CA ILE A 51 7.77 -17.67 8.29
C ILE A 51 8.21 -16.53 9.21
N LYS A 52 8.45 -16.81 10.49
CA LYS A 52 8.94 -15.80 11.44
C LYS A 52 10.25 -15.18 10.99
N ARG A 53 11.21 -15.99 10.52
CA ARG A 53 12.51 -15.51 10.02
C ARG A 53 12.34 -14.62 8.80
N ILE A 54 11.50 -15.00 7.84
CA ILE A 54 11.21 -14.20 6.64
C ILE A 54 10.65 -12.84 7.05
N ASN A 55 9.68 -12.82 7.95
CA ASN A 55 9.06 -11.59 8.44
C ASN A 55 10.07 -10.70 9.20
N GLU A 56 10.94 -11.28 10.03
CA GLU A 56 12.00 -10.54 10.73
C GLU A 56 13.08 -9.98 9.78
N GLN A 57 13.39 -10.70 8.68
CA GLN A 57 14.35 -10.23 7.67
C GLN A 57 13.79 -9.09 6.82
N ALA A 58 12.51 -9.15 6.46
CA ALA A 58 11.84 -8.05 5.76
C ALA A 58 11.98 -6.73 6.53
N VAL A 59 11.70 -6.75 7.84
CA VAL A 59 11.81 -5.58 8.73
C VAL A 59 13.25 -5.05 8.85
N LYS A 60 14.25 -5.94 8.89
CA LYS A 60 15.68 -5.54 8.98
C LYS A 60 16.22 -4.95 7.68
N ASN A 61 15.76 -5.45 6.54
CA ASN A 61 16.19 -4.98 5.22
C ASN A 61 15.66 -3.57 4.94
N GLU A 62 14.40 -3.28 5.31
CA GLU A 62 13.82 -1.93 5.24
C GLU A 62 14.61 -0.92 6.10
N SER A 63 14.90 -1.29 7.34
CA SER A 63 15.65 -0.42 8.26
C SER A 63 17.05 -0.11 7.73
N SER A 64 17.78 -1.14 7.27
CA SER A 64 19.18 -1.02 6.86
C SER A 64 19.37 -0.23 5.57
N ALA A 65 18.42 -0.35 4.63
CA ALA A 65 18.42 0.43 3.40
C ALA A 65 18.27 1.94 3.70
N ASN A 66 17.30 2.32 4.54
CA ASN A 66 17.04 3.71 4.91
C ASN A 66 18.25 4.40 5.59
N TYR A 67 19.00 3.69 6.44
CA TYR A 67 20.21 4.23 7.06
C TYR A 67 21.37 4.41 6.07
N ALA A 68 21.49 3.55 5.06
CA ALA A 68 22.56 3.65 4.06
C ALA A 68 22.34 4.86 3.13
N TYR A 69 21.10 5.08 2.67
CA TYR A 69 20.76 6.22 1.81
C TYR A 69 20.92 7.56 2.54
N ALA A 70 20.52 7.65 3.81
CA ALA A 70 20.71 8.84 4.64
C ALA A 70 22.20 9.16 4.88
N ARG A 71 23.04 8.14 5.07
CA ARG A 71 24.49 8.35 5.29
C ARG A 71 25.20 8.82 4.02
N LEU A 72 24.82 8.28 2.86
CA LEU A 72 25.42 8.66 1.57
C LEU A 72 25.02 10.10 1.18
N SER A 73 23.77 10.50 1.39
CA SER A 73 23.31 11.86 1.09
C SER A 73 24.02 12.91 1.94
N VAL A 74 24.19 12.68 3.25
CA VAL A 74 24.93 13.58 4.15
C VAL A 74 26.39 13.74 3.73
N GLN A 75 27.06 12.64 3.33
CA GLN A 75 28.45 12.70 2.87
C GLN A 75 28.60 13.51 1.57
N ILE A 76 27.65 13.39 0.64
CA ILE A 76 27.63 14.16 -0.60
C ILE A 76 27.43 15.66 -0.31
N PHE A 77 26.48 16.02 0.56
CA PHE A 77 26.27 17.42 0.95
C PHE A 77 27.48 18.04 1.66
N LEU A 78 28.15 17.29 2.54
CA LEU A 78 29.39 17.73 3.17
C LEU A 78 30.52 17.93 2.15
N GLY A 79 30.62 17.06 1.15
CA GLY A 79 31.58 17.18 0.05
C GLY A 79 31.36 18.43 -0.79
N PHE A 80 30.12 18.72 -1.19
CA PHE A 80 29.77 19.95 -1.91
C PHE A 80 30.03 21.20 -1.05
N GLY A 81 29.71 21.16 0.24
CA GLY A 81 29.99 22.26 1.16
C GLY A 81 31.49 22.60 1.23
N TRP A 82 32.35 21.59 1.29
CA TRP A 82 33.80 21.77 1.24
C TRP A 82 34.30 22.33 -0.09
N LEU A 83 33.72 21.88 -1.21
CA LEU A 83 34.05 22.40 -2.53
C LEU A 83 33.69 23.90 -2.66
N PHE A 84 32.49 24.30 -2.20
CA PHE A 84 32.07 25.69 -2.20
C PHE A 84 32.95 26.56 -1.29
N LEU A 85 33.30 26.07 -0.11
CA LEU A 85 34.21 26.76 0.81
C LEU A 85 35.59 26.95 0.16
N PHE A 86 36.12 25.94 -0.50
CA PHE A 86 37.42 26.01 -1.18
C PHE A 86 37.40 27.02 -2.34
N VAL A 87 36.36 27.00 -3.17
CA VAL A 87 36.18 27.97 -4.26
C VAL A 87 36.03 29.39 -3.72
N PHE A 88 35.32 29.57 -2.61
CA PHE A 88 35.15 30.87 -1.97
C PHE A 88 36.49 31.42 -1.43
N ILE A 89 37.27 30.60 -0.72
CA ILE A 89 38.60 30.97 -0.22
C ILE A 89 39.54 31.29 -1.39
N TYR A 90 39.53 30.48 -2.46
CA TYR A 90 40.33 30.72 -3.66
C TYR A 90 39.96 32.05 -4.34
N ARG A 91 38.66 32.36 -4.46
CA ARG A 91 38.17 33.63 -5.01
C ARG A 91 38.58 34.84 -4.17
N LEU A 92 38.58 34.70 -2.84
CA LEU A 92 39.07 35.73 -1.91
C LEU A 92 40.58 35.95 -2.04
N ALA A 93 41.37 34.88 -2.16
CA ALA A 93 42.82 34.97 -2.34
C ALA A 93 43.22 35.53 -3.72
N ALA A 94 42.44 35.24 -4.76
CA ALA A 94 42.69 35.72 -6.13
C ALA A 94 42.37 37.21 -6.32
N LYS A 95 41.43 37.77 -5.55
CA LYS A 95 41.28 39.23 -5.43
C LYS A 95 42.35 39.75 -4.47
N LYS A 96 43.51 40.18 -5.00
CA LYS A 96 44.47 41.02 -4.26
C LYS A 96 43.83 42.39 -3.94
N SER A 97 42.91 42.37 -2.99
CA SER A 97 42.25 43.52 -2.40
C SER A 97 42.84 43.70 -0.99
N HIS A 98 43.18 44.93 -0.63
CA HIS A 98 43.81 45.33 0.63
C HIS A 98 42.92 45.16 1.88
N LEU A 99 42.03 44.17 1.89
CA LEU A 99 41.23 43.78 3.04
C LEU A 99 41.79 42.53 3.74
N MET A 100 43.12 42.38 3.73
CA MET A 100 43.83 41.49 4.65
C MET A 100 43.96 42.19 5.99
N GLY A 101 42.98 42.00 6.88
CA GLY A 101 43.08 42.56 8.25
C GLY A 101 42.03 42.12 9.26
N THR A 102 40.86 41.61 8.86
CA THR A 102 39.77 41.35 9.86
C THR A 102 38.99 40.05 9.68
N ILE A 103 39.49 39.08 8.90
CA ILE A 103 38.86 37.75 8.81
C ILE A 103 39.89 36.65 9.07
N SER A 104 40.62 36.79 10.18
CA SER A 104 41.52 35.75 10.71
C SER A 104 41.04 35.19 12.04
N SER A 105 39.92 35.68 12.60
CA SER A 105 39.42 35.26 13.92
C SER A 105 38.04 34.58 13.90
N ALA A 106 37.36 34.49 12.75
CA ALA A 106 35.99 33.94 12.70
C ALA A 106 35.90 32.49 12.21
N THR A 107 36.99 31.86 11.77
CA THR A 107 36.97 30.48 11.26
C THR A 107 37.53 29.44 12.22
N LEU A 108 38.11 29.85 13.37
CA LEU A 108 38.65 28.90 14.36
C LEU A 108 37.69 28.61 15.53
N SER A 109 36.61 29.38 15.69
CA SER A 109 35.62 29.15 16.76
C SER A 109 34.47 28.20 16.39
N CYS A 110 34.39 27.71 15.15
CA CYS A 110 33.36 26.74 14.75
C CYS A 110 33.85 25.27 14.75
N LEU A 111 35.11 25.00 15.11
CA LEU A 111 35.70 23.65 15.05
C LEU A 111 35.68 22.89 16.39
N PHE A 112 35.08 23.43 17.46
CA PHE A 112 35.12 22.82 18.80
C PHE A 112 33.75 22.51 19.43
N LEU A 113 32.68 22.39 18.64
CA LEU A 113 31.33 22.05 19.15
C LEU A 113 30.72 20.77 18.57
N SER A 114 31.51 19.87 17.97
CA SER A 114 31.00 18.61 17.39
C SER A 114 31.35 17.33 18.16
N LEU A 115 31.79 17.42 19.42
CA LEU A 115 32.07 16.22 20.24
C LEU A 115 31.51 16.34 21.66
N ALA A 116 30.22 16.60 21.81
CA ALA A 116 29.49 16.34 23.06
C ALA A 116 27.98 16.27 22.83
N SER A 117 27.45 15.16 22.34
CA SER A 117 26.12 14.68 22.74
C SER A 117 25.89 13.23 22.32
N CYS A 118 26.39 12.31 23.13
CA CYS A 118 25.83 10.96 23.26
C CYS A 118 25.56 10.75 24.76
N ASN A 119 24.39 11.15 25.24
CA ASN A 119 23.51 10.31 26.06
C ASN A 119 22.26 11.07 26.49
N GLY A 120 21.09 10.48 26.24
CA GLY A 120 19.86 10.74 26.98
C GLY A 120 19.33 12.17 26.91
N GLY A 121 18.63 12.49 25.83
CA GLY A 121 17.80 13.69 25.74
C GLY A 121 16.66 13.40 24.78
N SER A 122 15.44 13.54 25.28
CA SER A 122 14.19 13.41 24.55
C SER A 122 14.29 13.98 23.14
N ALA A 123 13.66 13.26 22.19
CA ALA A 123 13.46 13.73 20.83
C ALA A 123 13.13 15.23 20.84
N PRO A 124 13.74 16.05 19.98
CA PRO A 124 13.26 17.41 19.81
C PRO A 124 11.80 17.27 19.41
N THR A 125 10.89 17.79 20.23
CA THR A 125 9.52 18.10 19.83
C THR A 125 9.65 18.97 18.60
N ALA A 126 9.58 18.32 17.44
CA ALA A 126 9.35 18.98 16.18
C ALA A 126 8.04 19.74 16.39
N ASN A 127 8.16 21.07 16.29
CA ASN A 127 7.05 22.00 16.18
C ASN A 127 5.96 21.41 15.30
N ASN A 128 4.70 21.58 15.73
CA ASN A 128 3.47 21.46 14.94
C ASN A 128 3.78 21.26 13.45
N GLN A 129 3.84 19.99 13.03
CA GLN A 129 3.37 19.69 11.69
C GLN A 129 1.91 20.13 11.72
N ASP A 130 1.50 20.99 10.79
CA ASP A 130 0.10 21.12 10.47
C ASP A 130 -0.35 19.71 10.08
N VAL A 131 -0.90 18.98 11.05
CA VAL A 131 -1.56 17.70 10.79
C VAL A 131 -2.74 18.11 9.92
N ILE A 132 -2.63 17.82 8.63
CA ILE A 132 -3.75 18.00 7.72
C ILE A 132 -4.81 17.03 8.22
N ASP A 133 -5.80 17.58 8.92
CA ASP A 133 -6.94 16.83 9.44
C ASP A 133 -7.85 16.52 8.25
N VAL A 134 -7.70 15.32 7.71
CA VAL A 134 -8.50 14.87 6.58
C VAL A 134 -9.94 14.71 7.07
N PRO A 135 -10.94 15.34 6.42
CA PRO A 135 -12.33 15.19 6.83
C PRO A 135 -12.81 13.74 6.65
N ALA A 136 -13.68 13.30 7.56
CA ALA A 136 -14.34 12.00 7.48
C ALA A 136 -15.17 11.86 6.20
N ASN A 137 -15.22 10.65 5.65
CA ASN A 137 -16.13 10.30 4.58
C ASN A 137 -17.60 10.43 5.04
N ASN A 138 -18.43 11.04 4.19
CA ASN A 138 -19.85 11.12 4.45
C ASN A 138 -20.55 9.80 4.11
N VAL A 139 -21.05 9.10 5.13
CA VAL A 139 -21.75 7.80 5.00
C VAL A 139 -22.91 7.88 4.01
N SER A 140 -23.74 8.92 4.05
CA SER A 140 -24.89 9.05 3.15
C SER A 140 -24.48 9.24 1.69
N THR A 141 -23.39 9.98 1.44
CA THR A 141 -22.80 10.08 0.11
C THR A 141 -22.29 8.72 -0.38
N MET A 142 -21.55 7.98 0.45
CA MET A 142 -21.09 6.64 0.11
C MET A 142 -22.28 5.71 -0.20
N GLN A 143 -23.31 5.68 0.65
CA GLN A 143 -24.53 4.91 0.40
C GLN A 143 -25.20 5.28 -0.92
N GLY A 144 -25.25 6.56 -1.28
CA GLY A 144 -25.76 7.02 -2.56
C GLY A 144 -24.96 6.47 -3.75
N LEU A 145 -23.63 6.51 -3.68
CA LEU A 145 -22.74 6.04 -4.75
C LEU A 145 -22.83 4.51 -4.95
N PHE A 146 -22.71 3.73 -3.87
CA PHE A 146 -22.83 2.28 -3.93
C PHE A 146 -24.26 1.82 -4.25
N GLY A 147 -25.27 2.61 -3.84
CA GLY A 147 -26.69 2.33 -4.07
C GLY A 147 -27.13 2.38 -5.54
N HIS A 148 -26.26 2.79 -6.46
CA HIS A 148 -26.50 2.67 -7.90
C HIS A 148 -26.50 1.23 -8.40
N PHE A 149 -25.97 0.27 -7.64
CA PHE A 149 -25.79 -1.12 -8.05
C PHE A 149 -26.63 -2.05 -7.17
N SER A 150 -27.58 -2.77 -7.77
CA SER A 150 -28.56 -3.60 -7.03
C SER A 150 -27.96 -4.78 -6.29
N ASP A 151 -26.84 -5.30 -6.77
CA ASP A 151 -26.14 -6.46 -6.19
C ASP A 151 -25.14 -6.04 -5.10
N VAL A 152 -25.12 -4.75 -4.76
CA VAL A 152 -24.32 -4.18 -3.69
C VAL A 152 -25.23 -3.78 -2.54
N SER A 153 -24.85 -4.18 -1.33
CA SER A 153 -25.47 -3.69 -0.10
C SER A 153 -24.44 -3.09 0.83
N THR A 154 -24.85 -2.08 1.59
CA THR A 154 -23.93 -1.35 2.47
C THR A 154 -24.48 -1.23 3.88
N THR A 155 -23.58 -1.25 4.85
CA THR A 155 -23.84 -0.94 6.26
C THR A 155 -22.67 -0.11 6.78
N SER A 156 -22.80 0.48 7.95
CA SER A 156 -21.68 1.20 8.57
C SER A 156 -21.79 1.13 10.09
N ASP A 157 -20.66 1.27 10.76
CA ASP A 157 -20.59 1.62 12.17
C ASP A 157 -19.83 2.96 12.33
N ASP A 158 -19.38 3.28 13.54
CA ASP A 158 -18.67 4.54 13.82
C ASP A 158 -17.26 4.59 13.22
N THR A 159 -16.72 3.46 12.76
CA THR A 159 -15.33 3.32 12.30
C THR A 159 -15.23 2.99 10.81
N TYR A 160 -16.11 2.11 10.33
CA TYR A 160 -16.03 1.53 8.99
C TYR A 160 -17.34 1.64 8.22
N PHE A 161 -17.19 1.85 6.92
CA PHE A 161 -18.21 1.58 5.91
C PHE A 161 -18.00 0.17 5.37
N TYR A 162 -19.06 -0.64 5.36
CA TYR A 162 -19.02 -2.02 4.90
C TYR A 162 -19.73 -2.15 3.55
N VAL A 163 -19.06 -2.78 2.59
CA VAL A 163 -19.59 -3.05 1.26
C VAL A 163 -19.71 -4.55 1.06
N SER A 164 -20.92 -5.02 0.78
CA SER A 164 -21.19 -6.43 0.49
C SER A 164 -21.61 -6.61 -0.96
N SER A 165 -21.09 -7.66 -1.61
CA SER A 165 -21.39 -7.98 -3.01
C SER A 165 -21.15 -9.46 -3.31
N THR A 166 -21.54 -9.89 -4.50
CA THR A 166 -21.25 -11.24 -5.04
C THR A 166 -19.91 -11.31 -5.78
N GLY A 167 -19.19 -10.20 -5.93
CA GLY A 167 -17.98 -10.14 -6.75
C GLY A 167 -18.22 -10.31 -8.25
N ILE A 168 -19.47 -10.19 -8.72
CA ILE A 168 -19.83 -10.31 -10.15
C ILE A 168 -20.38 -8.98 -10.67
N PRO A 169 -19.72 -8.34 -11.65
CA PRO A 169 -20.20 -7.11 -12.25
C PRO A 169 -21.28 -7.36 -13.32
N ASP A 170 -22.08 -6.33 -13.61
CA ASP A 170 -23.06 -6.30 -14.71
C ASP A 170 -22.41 -5.94 -16.05
N HIS A 171 -21.39 -6.70 -16.43
CA HIS A 171 -20.79 -6.66 -17.77
C HIS A 171 -20.19 -8.03 -18.12
N ASN A 172 -19.87 -8.25 -19.40
CA ASN A 172 -19.14 -9.44 -19.81
C ASN A 172 -17.73 -9.44 -19.21
N MET A 173 -17.27 -10.60 -18.75
CA MET A 173 -15.94 -10.77 -18.14
C MET A 173 -15.06 -11.65 -19.02
N MET A 174 -13.74 -11.56 -18.84
CA MET A 174 -12.73 -12.43 -19.48
C MET A 174 -12.60 -12.28 -21.01
N VAL A 175 -13.37 -11.39 -21.64
CA VAL A 175 -13.30 -11.10 -23.07
C VAL A 175 -12.12 -10.18 -23.34
N GLY A 176 -11.28 -10.51 -24.33
CA GLY A 176 -10.11 -9.70 -24.70
C GLY A 176 -8.79 -10.16 -24.07
N ILE A 177 -8.83 -11.05 -23.08
CA ILE A 177 -7.64 -11.63 -22.45
C ILE A 177 -6.85 -12.46 -23.48
N THR A 178 -5.54 -12.19 -23.58
CA THR A 178 -4.62 -12.91 -24.47
C THR A 178 -3.68 -13.86 -23.73
N SER A 179 -3.47 -13.62 -22.43
CA SER A 179 -2.68 -14.46 -21.51
C SER A 179 -3.59 -15.03 -20.42
N TRP A 180 -4.49 -15.94 -20.81
CA TRP A 180 -5.50 -16.47 -19.90
C TRP A 180 -4.95 -17.59 -19.00
N GLN A 181 -5.13 -17.44 -17.69
CA GLN A 181 -4.71 -18.41 -16.68
C GLN A 181 -5.76 -19.49 -16.37
N GLN A 182 -6.74 -19.70 -17.27
CA GLN A 182 -7.76 -20.75 -17.16
C GLN A 182 -8.67 -20.65 -15.93
N GLN A 183 -8.91 -19.42 -15.47
CA GLN A 183 -9.83 -19.10 -14.38
C GLN A 183 -11.12 -18.52 -14.95
N VAL A 184 -12.24 -18.73 -14.27
CA VAL A 184 -13.56 -18.29 -14.71
C VAL A 184 -14.24 -17.50 -13.60
N PRO A 185 -15.18 -16.60 -13.91
CA PRO A 185 -15.83 -15.82 -12.87
C PRO A 185 -16.77 -16.69 -12.05
N VAL A 186 -16.48 -16.83 -10.75
CA VAL A 186 -17.33 -17.51 -9.77
C VAL A 186 -17.76 -16.49 -8.71
N PRO A 187 -19.07 -16.44 -8.37
CA PRO A 187 -19.56 -15.57 -7.31
C PRO A 187 -18.81 -15.80 -6.00
N GLN A 188 -18.39 -14.71 -5.38
CA GLN A 188 -17.70 -14.66 -4.10
C GLN A 188 -18.67 -14.20 -3.01
N SER A 189 -18.50 -14.68 -1.79
CA SER A 189 -19.34 -14.28 -0.65
C SER A 189 -18.72 -13.12 0.11
N TYR A 190 -18.63 -11.94 -0.50
CA TYR A 190 -18.19 -10.72 0.20
C TYR A 190 -19.34 -10.19 1.04
N THR A 191 -19.74 -10.92 2.09
CA THR A 191 -20.88 -10.61 2.94
C THR A 191 -20.56 -10.84 4.41
N GLY A 192 -21.31 -10.18 5.31
CA GLY A 192 -21.14 -10.32 6.75
C GLY A 192 -19.72 -10.01 7.20
N SER A 193 -19.04 -10.98 7.82
CA SER A 193 -17.65 -10.81 8.27
C SER A 193 -16.62 -10.80 7.13
N ASN A 194 -17.03 -11.06 5.89
CA ASN A 194 -16.19 -11.02 4.70
C ASN A 194 -16.52 -9.83 3.78
N SER A 195 -17.35 -8.89 4.25
CA SER A 195 -17.60 -7.64 3.54
C SER A 195 -16.34 -6.77 3.49
N TRP A 196 -16.19 -6.00 2.43
CA TRP A 196 -15.12 -5.01 2.35
C TRP A 196 -15.33 -3.95 3.42
N SER A 197 -14.26 -3.56 4.09
CA SER A 197 -14.30 -2.56 5.16
C SER A 197 -13.46 -1.36 4.74
N ILE A 198 -14.09 -0.18 4.67
CA ILE A 198 -13.46 1.07 4.27
C ILE A 198 -13.47 2.01 5.49
N PRO A 199 -12.33 2.50 5.98
CA PRO A 199 -12.30 3.47 7.08
C PRO A 199 -13.14 4.71 6.78
N LEU A 200 -13.98 5.14 7.72
CA LEU A 200 -14.72 6.40 7.61
C LEU A 200 -13.82 7.63 7.83
N GLN A 201 -12.76 7.47 8.62
CA GLN A 201 -11.78 8.50 8.91
C GLN A 201 -10.44 8.13 8.24
N PRO A 202 -10.23 8.50 6.97
CA PRO A 202 -8.96 8.26 6.30
C PRO A 202 -7.84 9.12 6.93
N GLU A 203 -6.61 8.60 6.90
CA GLU A 203 -5.43 9.27 7.43
C GLU A 203 -4.29 9.20 6.42
N LEU A 204 -3.63 10.34 6.18
CA LEU A 204 -2.41 10.36 5.37
C LEU A 204 -1.29 9.65 6.12
N ALA A 205 -0.77 8.57 5.53
CA ALA A 205 0.36 7.85 6.11
C ALA A 205 1.62 8.73 6.11
N ALA A 206 2.33 8.77 7.25
CA ALA A 206 3.62 9.46 7.36
C ALA A 206 4.70 8.87 6.43
N SER A 207 4.53 7.62 6.00
CA SER A 207 5.39 6.94 5.04
C SER A 207 4.52 6.01 4.17
N PRO A 208 3.95 6.52 3.07
CA PRO A 208 3.11 5.73 2.17
C PRO A 208 3.87 4.55 1.57
N LEU A 209 3.17 3.44 1.38
CA LEU A 209 3.74 2.25 0.73
C LEU A 209 3.62 2.37 -0.80
N CYS A 210 4.73 2.09 -1.46
CA CYS A 210 4.78 2.07 -2.91
C CYS A 210 4.13 0.82 -3.49
N THR A 211 3.08 1.01 -4.30
CA THR A 211 2.39 -0.10 -4.98
C THR A 211 3.26 -0.79 -6.02
N SER A 212 4.31 -0.15 -6.56
CA SER A 212 5.23 -0.83 -7.48
C SER A 212 6.06 -1.96 -6.84
N SER A 213 6.09 -2.02 -5.50
CA SER A 213 6.84 -3.04 -4.73
C SER A 213 6.04 -3.70 -3.60
N HIS A 214 4.87 -3.16 -3.25
CA HIS A 214 4.01 -3.62 -2.16
C HIS A 214 2.60 -3.89 -2.64
N LEU A 215 1.79 -4.55 -1.81
CA LEU A 215 0.37 -4.81 -2.08
C LEU A 215 0.12 -5.57 -3.41
N LEU A 216 1.08 -6.41 -3.85
CA LEU A 216 0.98 -7.21 -5.08
C LEU A 216 -0.03 -8.38 -4.97
N LYS A 217 -0.76 -8.48 -3.86
CA LYS A 217 -1.72 -9.54 -3.56
C LYS A 217 -2.88 -8.96 -2.77
N GLY A 218 -4.09 -9.32 -3.18
CA GLY A 218 -5.32 -8.85 -2.56
C GLY A 218 -5.77 -7.49 -3.09
N ALA A 219 -6.98 -7.12 -2.71
CA ALA A 219 -7.55 -5.83 -3.06
C ALA A 219 -6.86 -4.70 -2.31
N ILE A 220 -6.68 -3.57 -3.01
CA ILE A 220 -6.26 -2.29 -2.43
C ILE A 220 -7.41 -1.28 -2.43
N ALA A 221 -8.47 -1.56 -3.18
CA ALA A 221 -9.66 -0.74 -3.27
C ALA A 221 -10.88 -1.60 -3.65
N VAL A 222 -12.07 -1.00 -3.58
CA VAL A 222 -13.33 -1.59 -4.05
C VAL A 222 -14.08 -0.58 -4.89
N GLY A 223 -14.51 -1.00 -6.09
CA GLY A 223 -15.36 -0.21 -6.98
C GLY A 223 -16.73 0.05 -6.35
N VAL A 224 -17.40 1.12 -6.75
CA VAL A 224 -18.78 1.40 -6.28
C VAL A 224 -19.78 0.30 -6.69
N ASN A 225 -19.43 -0.51 -7.69
CA ASN A 225 -20.15 -1.74 -8.06
C ASN A 225 -19.80 -2.96 -7.19
N GLY A 226 -19.04 -2.77 -6.11
CA GLY A 226 -18.69 -3.82 -5.15
C GLY A 226 -17.61 -4.79 -5.62
N ILE A 227 -16.92 -4.50 -6.73
CA ILE A 227 -15.85 -5.35 -7.28
C ILE A 227 -14.50 -4.91 -6.71
N PRO A 228 -13.68 -5.84 -6.18
CA PRO A 228 -12.35 -5.49 -5.72
C PRO A 228 -11.45 -5.00 -6.85
N ILE A 229 -10.56 -4.08 -6.48
CA ILE A 229 -9.51 -3.55 -7.34
C ILE A 229 -8.17 -3.90 -6.72
N PHE A 230 -7.37 -4.63 -7.50
CA PHE A 230 -6.04 -5.09 -7.14
C PHE A 230 -4.99 -4.13 -7.72
N ASN A 231 -3.76 -4.34 -7.31
CA ASN A 231 -2.61 -3.60 -7.82
C ASN A 231 -2.50 -3.76 -9.34
N PRO A 232 -2.19 -2.70 -10.13
CA PRO A 232 -1.96 -2.81 -11.57
C PRO A 232 -0.89 -3.85 -11.96
N LEU A 233 0.05 -4.14 -11.05
CA LEU A 233 1.02 -5.20 -11.20
C LEU A 233 0.48 -6.54 -10.72
N ASN A 234 0.76 -7.60 -11.48
CA ASN A 234 0.47 -8.96 -11.05
C ASN A 234 1.43 -9.43 -9.95
N ASN A 235 1.25 -10.67 -9.47
CA ASN A 235 2.06 -11.23 -8.38
C ASN A 235 3.55 -11.44 -8.70
N ARG A 236 3.98 -11.22 -9.96
CA ARG A 236 5.37 -11.24 -10.42
C ARG A 236 5.97 -9.83 -10.54
N GLY A 237 5.16 -8.79 -10.31
CA GLY A 237 5.55 -7.39 -10.48
C GLY A 237 5.47 -6.90 -11.93
N GLU A 238 4.77 -7.62 -12.81
CA GLU A 238 4.60 -7.23 -14.21
C GLU A 238 3.27 -6.49 -14.38
N ASP A 239 3.22 -5.50 -15.27
CA ASP A 239 1.97 -4.80 -15.61
C ASP A 239 0.97 -5.80 -16.24
N ALA A 240 -0.15 -6.03 -15.54
CA ALA A 240 -1.12 -7.04 -15.92
C ALA A 240 -1.78 -6.74 -17.28
N LYS A 241 -1.96 -5.45 -17.61
CA LYS A 241 -2.51 -5.02 -18.90
C LYS A 241 -1.53 -5.32 -20.03
N ALA A 242 -0.26 -4.92 -19.86
CA ALA A 242 0.79 -5.12 -20.84
C ALA A 242 1.10 -6.61 -21.05
N PHE A 243 0.96 -7.43 -20.00
CA PHE A 243 1.11 -8.88 -20.07
C PHE A 243 -0.10 -9.58 -20.74
N GLY A 244 -1.20 -8.85 -20.98
CA GLY A 244 -2.38 -9.38 -21.66
C GLY A 244 -3.30 -10.21 -20.76
N GLU A 245 -3.25 -10.01 -19.44
CA GLU A 245 -4.04 -10.75 -18.45
C GLU A 245 -5.45 -10.15 -18.27
N LEU A 246 -5.70 -8.93 -18.74
CA LEU A 246 -6.93 -8.18 -18.48
C LEU A 246 -7.93 -8.29 -19.62
N ASP A 247 -9.20 -8.31 -19.24
CA ASP A 247 -10.33 -8.21 -20.16
C ASP A 247 -10.57 -6.76 -20.61
N ASP A 248 -11.56 -6.57 -21.49
CA ASP A 248 -11.93 -5.28 -22.06
C ASP A 248 -12.35 -4.23 -21.00
N TRP A 249 -12.63 -4.67 -19.77
CA TRP A 249 -13.02 -3.83 -18.64
C TRP A 249 -11.87 -3.57 -17.66
N GLY A 250 -10.69 -4.14 -17.92
CA GLY A 250 -9.50 -3.95 -17.10
C GLY A 250 -9.42 -4.88 -15.89
N GLY A 251 -10.12 -6.01 -15.91
CA GLY A 251 -10.10 -7.01 -14.84
C GLY A 251 -9.84 -8.43 -15.33
N HIS A 252 -9.72 -9.37 -14.40
CA HIS A 252 -9.62 -10.79 -14.68
C HIS A 252 -10.04 -11.64 -13.47
N CYS A 253 -10.12 -12.96 -13.65
CA CYS A 253 -10.35 -13.90 -12.55
C CYS A 253 -9.03 -14.39 -11.95
N GLY A 254 -8.86 -14.27 -10.63
CA GLY A 254 -7.73 -14.79 -9.86
C GLY A 254 -7.76 -16.31 -9.69
N LYS A 255 -6.78 -16.84 -8.96
CA LYS A 255 -6.66 -18.30 -8.68
C LYS A 255 -7.84 -18.87 -7.88
N ALA A 256 -8.64 -18.02 -7.24
CA ALA A 256 -9.84 -18.41 -6.52
C ALA A 256 -11.10 -18.21 -7.35
N ASP A 257 -10.96 -18.08 -8.68
CA ASP A 257 -12.04 -17.75 -9.60
C ASP A 257 -12.76 -16.43 -9.25
N ASP A 258 -12.07 -15.55 -8.52
CA ASP A 258 -12.57 -14.25 -8.09
C ASP A 258 -12.31 -13.20 -9.18
N TYR A 259 -13.35 -12.55 -9.68
CA TYR A 259 -13.19 -11.45 -10.62
C TYR A 259 -12.76 -10.17 -9.89
N HIS A 260 -11.71 -9.51 -10.38
CA HIS A 260 -11.22 -8.25 -9.86
C HIS A 260 -10.64 -7.36 -10.96
N TYR A 261 -10.67 -6.06 -10.75
CA TYR A 261 -10.02 -5.10 -11.64
C TYR A 261 -8.54 -4.93 -11.29
N HIS A 262 -7.69 -4.71 -12.28
CA HIS A 262 -6.33 -4.17 -12.11
C HIS A 262 -6.24 -2.70 -12.54
N ILE A 263 -7.24 -2.24 -13.30
CA ILE A 263 -7.36 -0.85 -13.73
C ILE A 263 -8.63 -0.29 -13.08
N PRO A 264 -8.56 0.86 -12.38
CA PRO A 264 -9.76 1.49 -11.84
C PRO A 264 -10.88 1.63 -12.91
N PRO A 265 -12.11 1.20 -12.60
CA PRO A 265 -13.18 1.02 -13.59
C PRO A 265 -13.87 2.35 -13.96
N THR A 266 -13.24 3.16 -14.82
CA THR A 266 -13.75 4.49 -15.22
C THR A 266 -15.14 4.46 -15.87
N HIS A 267 -15.55 3.33 -16.44
CA HIS A 267 -16.90 3.15 -16.98
C HIS A 267 -18.02 3.36 -15.93
N LEU A 268 -17.72 3.17 -14.64
CA LEU A 268 -18.67 3.41 -13.54
C LEU A 268 -19.06 4.89 -13.41
N GLN A 269 -18.29 5.83 -13.99
CA GLN A 269 -18.68 7.25 -14.06
C GLN A 269 -20.04 7.45 -14.77
N SER A 270 -20.45 6.54 -15.65
CA SER A 270 -21.77 6.59 -16.28
C SER A 270 -22.92 6.40 -15.29
N ALA A 271 -22.68 5.68 -14.19
CA ALA A 271 -23.67 5.44 -13.13
C ALA A 271 -23.62 6.54 -12.06
N VAL A 272 -22.42 6.89 -11.59
CA VAL A 272 -22.25 7.82 -10.46
C VAL A 272 -22.10 9.29 -10.88
N GLY A 273 -21.83 9.57 -12.14
CA GLY A 273 -21.60 10.92 -12.67
C GLY A 273 -20.13 11.37 -12.64
N THR A 274 -19.79 12.30 -13.54
CA THR A 274 -18.44 12.87 -13.64
C THR A 274 -18.05 13.62 -12.37
N GLY A 275 -16.81 13.40 -11.89
CA GLY A 275 -16.28 14.02 -10.68
C GLY A 275 -16.62 13.30 -9.39
N ASN A 276 -17.57 12.36 -9.41
CA ASN A 276 -17.87 11.52 -8.26
C ASN A 276 -16.91 10.31 -8.15
N PRO A 277 -16.68 9.78 -6.94
CA PRO A 277 -15.87 8.58 -6.75
C PRO A 277 -16.45 7.38 -7.49
N ILE A 278 -15.58 6.66 -8.22
CA ILE A 278 -15.87 5.39 -8.89
C ILE A 278 -15.44 4.19 -8.05
N ALA A 279 -14.62 4.42 -7.03
CA ALA A 279 -14.15 3.41 -6.09
C ALA A 279 -13.69 4.09 -4.80
N TYR A 280 -13.41 3.27 -3.79
CA TYR A 280 -12.76 3.70 -2.56
C TYR A 280 -11.58 2.78 -2.27
N ALA A 281 -10.43 3.36 -1.96
CA ALA A 281 -9.28 2.63 -1.47
C ALA A 281 -9.54 2.08 -0.05
N LEU A 282 -8.92 0.96 0.30
CA LEU A 282 -9.10 0.31 1.60
C LEU A 282 -8.44 1.07 2.76
N ASP A 283 -7.73 2.16 2.47
CA ASP A 283 -7.28 3.17 3.43
C ASP A 283 -8.32 4.28 3.68
N GLY A 284 -9.43 4.27 2.95
CA GLY A 284 -10.56 5.19 3.11
C GLY A 284 -10.63 6.30 2.07
N PHE A 285 -9.60 6.52 1.25
CA PHE A 285 -9.64 7.62 0.28
C PHE A 285 -10.48 7.29 -0.97
N PRO A 286 -11.30 8.22 -1.49
CA PRO A 286 -12.03 8.03 -2.74
C PRO A 286 -11.08 7.96 -3.93
N ILE A 287 -11.47 7.16 -4.93
CA ILE A 287 -10.82 7.06 -6.24
C ILE A 287 -11.80 7.60 -7.28
N CYS A 288 -11.40 8.68 -7.95
CA CYS A 288 -12.17 9.34 -8.99
C CYS A 288 -11.63 8.99 -10.38
N GLY A 289 -12.42 9.24 -11.43
CA GLY A 289 -11.98 9.10 -12.83
C GLY A 289 -10.84 10.06 -13.21
N THR A 290 -10.53 10.15 -14.50
CA THR A 290 -9.44 11.01 -14.98
C THR A 290 -9.72 12.49 -14.69
N THR A 291 -8.64 13.26 -14.52
CA THR A 291 -8.71 14.70 -14.29
C THR A 291 -7.66 15.43 -15.12
N THR A 292 -7.94 16.70 -15.43
CA THR A 292 -6.97 17.63 -16.04
C THR A 292 -6.14 18.36 -15.00
N GLU A 293 -6.47 18.21 -13.72
CA GLU A 293 -5.73 18.81 -12.62
C GLU A 293 -4.38 18.12 -12.40
N THR A 294 -3.44 18.85 -11.80
CA THR A 294 -2.14 18.29 -11.44
C THR A 294 -2.29 17.37 -10.23
N LEU A 295 -1.85 16.12 -10.39
CA LEU A 295 -1.79 15.14 -9.32
C LEU A 295 -0.42 15.16 -8.65
N ASP A 296 -0.37 14.73 -7.40
CA ASP A 296 0.86 14.46 -6.69
C ASP A 296 1.51 13.16 -7.17
N VAL A 297 2.59 12.78 -6.50
CA VAL A 297 3.38 11.59 -6.84
C VAL A 297 2.62 10.27 -6.59
N TYR A 298 1.54 10.29 -5.80
CA TYR A 298 0.70 9.15 -5.48
C TYR A 298 -0.58 9.09 -6.34
N LEU A 299 -0.63 9.89 -7.41
CA LEU A 299 -1.77 10.01 -8.32
C LEU A 299 -3.03 10.54 -7.63
N GLY A 300 -2.88 11.32 -6.55
CA GLY A 300 -3.99 11.98 -5.89
C GLY A 300 -3.83 13.49 -5.80
N LYS A 301 -4.81 14.13 -5.18
CA LYS A 301 -4.79 15.58 -4.93
C LYS A 301 -5.45 15.89 -3.59
N LEU A 302 -4.94 16.92 -2.93
CA LEU A 302 -5.57 17.55 -1.77
C LEU A 302 -6.56 18.63 -2.27
N ASN A 303 -7.78 18.58 -1.77
CA ASN A 303 -8.84 19.53 -2.05
C ASN A 303 -8.78 20.73 -1.10
N GLU A 304 -9.51 21.80 -1.43
CA GLU A 304 -9.57 23.03 -0.61
C GLU A 304 -10.13 22.80 0.80
N ASP A 305 -10.95 21.76 0.98
CA ASP A 305 -11.53 21.35 2.26
C ASP A 305 -10.62 20.42 3.09
N GLY A 306 -9.42 20.13 2.60
CA GLY A 306 -8.47 19.21 3.23
C GLY A 306 -8.72 17.73 2.94
N SER A 307 -9.76 17.37 2.19
CA SER A 307 -9.96 16.00 1.72
C SER A 307 -8.91 15.64 0.66
N TYR A 308 -8.58 14.35 0.57
CA TYR A 308 -7.65 13.83 -0.42
C TYR A 308 -8.35 12.76 -1.27
N GLN A 309 -8.02 12.70 -2.56
CA GLN A 309 -8.62 11.74 -3.48
C GLN A 309 -7.62 11.27 -4.52
N TYR A 310 -7.65 9.98 -4.83
CA TYR A 310 -6.89 9.39 -5.93
C TYR A 310 -7.61 9.60 -7.26
N HIS A 311 -6.87 9.57 -8.35
CA HIS A 311 -7.40 9.68 -9.71
C HIS A 311 -6.82 8.62 -10.62
N THR A 312 -7.67 8.12 -11.52
CA THR A 312 -7.22 7.27 -12.63
C THR A 312 -6.39 8.07 -13.64
N ILE A 313 -5.42 7.44 -14.28
CA ILE A 313 -4.64 8.04 -15.37
C ILE A 313 -4.77 7.22 -16.66
N ASP A 314 -4.79 7.90 -17.80
CA ASP A 314 -4.79 7.26 -19.12
C ASP A 314 -3.39 6.69 -19.42
N SER A 315 -3.18 5.44 -18.99
CA SER A 315 -1.96 4.64 -19.11
C SER A 315 -0.83 4.99 -18.14
N LEU A 316 -0.30 3.95 -17.50
CA LEU A 316 0.98 3.96 -16.83
C LEU A 316 2.08 4.30 -17.84
N ALA A 317 2.48 5.56 -17.91
CA ALA A 317 3.90 5.82 -18.01
C ALA A 317 4.50 5.28 -16.70
N LEU A 318 4.90 4.00 -16.70
CA LEU A 318 5.74 3.37 -15.67
C LEU A 318 7.11 4.07 -15.67
N THR A 319 7.14 5.35 -15.35
CA THR A 319 8.30 6.02 -14.81
C THR A 319 8.04 6.13 -13.32
N SER A 320 8.28 5.02 -12.62
CA SER A 320 8.52 5.03 -11.17
C SER A 320 7.53 5.88 -10.36
N ALA A 321 6.24 5.53 -10.40
CA ALA A 321 5.32 6.00 -9.38
C ALA A 321 5.60 5.21 -8.08
N PRO A 322 5.91 5.90 -6.96
CA PRO A 322 6.25 5.33 -5.67
C PRO A 322 5.00 4.90 -4.89
#